data_AF-A0A3D0N3Y8-F1
#
_entry.id   AF-A0A3D0N3Y8-F1
#
_cell.length_a   1.000
_cell.length_b   1.000
_cell.length_c   1.000
_cell.angle_alpha   90.00
_cell.angle_beta   90.00
_cell.angle_gamma   90.00
#
_symmetry.space_group_name_H-M   'P 1'
#
loop_
_entity.id
_entity.type
_entity.pdbx_description
1 polymer ?
#
loop_
_entity_poly.entity_id
_entity_poly.type
_entity_poly.pdbx_seq_one_letter_code
_entity_poly.pdbx_strand_id
1 'polypeptide(L)'
;MVELAPGIALNLYLLGALGMAVGLIAGFSGVSGGYMLTPILMVMGMPAPLAVGSSVALMSANNLIGVIRHRRMGHLDLKMGLITAAGTMGGAEIGVRILHGLQGTEGRVADIVVLGVLILTLVLVGGSMLREVIRSSRTLGEDGQSAADEGEVHTAACDFLQGLTIFPHIRFTKSKLRISAWFVLAVGMGIGVLSGFLGIGGGFMLCPALIYLIGQPSTMAVGTNLLGLFVGLAFSTFRHGMLGNVELGVALSMLVATGAGTFIGAKGTSHVKGLAVRYVLAASVVCAIFGPVCTLLYFLSGAGAWDTAAKILTIALMIVPVSAVVTLLIMARRRVRGLEVAPWAARLMANGAQH
;
A
#
# COMPACT_ATOMS: atom_id res chain seq x y z
N MET A 1 25.21 9.38 -13.43
CA MET A 1 23.79 9.01 -13.58
C MET A 1 23.75 7.71 -14.34
N VAL A 2 22.88 6.78 -14.00
CA VAL A 2 22.73 5.54 -14.78
C VAL A 2 21.53 5.75 -15.68
N GLU A 3 21.69 5.54 -16.99
CA GLU A 3 20.57 5.52 -17.92
C GLU A 3 19.80 4.23 -17.63
N LEU A 4 18.77 4.36 -16.80
CA LEU A 4 17.96 3.24 -16.32
C LEU A 4 16.70 3.06 -17.17
N ALA A 5 16.40 3.99 -18.08
CA ALA A 5 15.33 3.97 -19.08
C ALA A 5 15.74 4.89 -20.26
N PRO A 6 15.18 4.74 -21.48
CA PRO A 6 15.57 5.55 -22.63
C PRO A 6 15.34 7.05 -22.35
N GLY A 7 16.42 7.84 -22.31
CA GLY A 7 16.35 9.29 -22.09
C GLY A 7 16.11 9.75 -20.64
N ILE A 8 16.12 8.85 -19.64
CA ILE A 8 15.95 9.20 -18.22
C ILE A 8 17.17 8.76 -17.42
N ALA A 9 18.03 9.74 -17.13
CA ALA A 9 19.22 9.56 -16.31
C ALA A 9 18.86 9.69 -14.82
N LEU A 10 18.55 8.55 -14.18
CA LEU A 10 18.23 8.50 -12.75
C LEU A 10 19.49 8.29 -11.91
N ASN A 11 19.57 8.97 -10.77
CA ASN A 11 20.64 8.74 -9.82
C ASN A 11 20.33 7.47 -9.01
N LEU A 12 21.13 6.42 -9.20
CA LEU A 12 20.97 5.13 -8.53
C LEU A 12 20.91 5.28 -6.99
N TYR A 13 21.70 6.21 -6.42
CA TYR A 13 21.68 6.48 -4.99
C TYR A 13 20.36 7.07 -4.51
N LEU A 14 19.77 7.98 -5.30
CA LEU A 14 18.46 8.56 -5.00
C LEU A 14 17.35 7.51 -5.08
N LEU A 15 17.40 6.66 -6.11
CA LEU A 15 16.43 5.59 -6.32
C LEU A 15 16.51 4.54 -5.20
N GLY A 16 17.72 4.21 -4.76
CA GLY A 16 17.96 3.38 -3.57
C GLY A 16 17.43 4.02 -2.29
N ALA A 17 17.70 5.31 -2.06
CA ALA A 17 17.19 6.02 -0.88
C ALA A 17 15.65 6.07 -0.84
N LEU A 18 15.01 6.37 -1.98
CA LEU A 18 13.55 6.37 -2.12
C LEU A 18 12.97 4.96 -1.94
N GLY A 19 13.59 3.94 -2.53
CA GLY A 19 13.20 2.54 -2.33
C GLY A 19 13.29 2.12 -0.87
N MET A 20 14.37 2.49 -0.18
CA MET A 20 14.54 2.22 1.25
C MET A 20 13.47 2.93 2.10
N ALA A 21 13.16 4.18 1.79
CA ALA A 21 12.12 4.96 2.48
C ALA A 21 10.72 4.33 2.28
N VAL A 22 10.35 4.02 1.02
CA VAL A 22 9.10 3.33 0.69
C VAL A 22 9.03 1.98 1.41
N GLY A 23 10.13 1.22 1.37
CA GLY A 23 10.23 -0.08 2.05
C GLY A 23 10.09 0.01 3.56
N LEU A 24 10.67 1.02 4.18
CA LEU A 24 10.57 1.24 5.62
C LEU A 24 9.11 1.49 6.03
N ILE A 25 8.41 2.37 5.30
CA ILE A 25 7.00 2.69 5.54
C ILE A 25 6.12 1.46 5.27
N ALA A 26 6.35 0.77 4.15
CA ALA A 26 5.61 -0.40 3.73
C ALA A 26 5.76 -1.57 4.72
N GLY A 27 7.00 -1.85 5.15
CA GLY A 27 7.30 -2.88 6.13
C GLY A 27 6.75 -2.57 7.51
N PHE A 28 6.80 -1.30 7.93
CA PHE A 28 6.19 -0.89 9.20
C PHE A 28 4.66 -1.02 9.17
N SER A 29 4.04 -0.63 8.05
CA SER A 29 2.58 -0.59 7.88
C SER A 29 1.96 -1.93 7.50
N GLY A 30 2.77 -2.91 7.08
CA GLY A 30 2.27 -4.18 6.52
C GLY A 30 1.55 -4.02 5.18
N VAL A 31 1.78 -2.90 4.49
CA VAL A 31 1.09 -2.50 3.28
C VAL A 31 2.09 -2.32 2.15
N SER A 32 1.80 -2.88 0.97
CA SER A 32 2.65 -2.76 -0.21
C SER A 32 2.72 -1.28 -0.68
N GLY A 33 3.87 -0.63 -0.52
CA GLY A 33 4.11 0.82 -0.73
C GLY A 33 3.96 1.36 -2.16
N GLY A 34 3.25 0.67 -3.05
CA GLY A 34 3.11 1.02 -4.46
C GLY A 34 2.39 2.35 -4.68
N TYR A 35 1.51 2.72 -3.74
CA TYR A 35 0.85 4.03 -3.70
C TYR A 35 1.81 5.21 -3.63
N MET A 36 3.05 4.99 -3.17
CA MET A 36 4.12 5.99 -3.23
C MET A 36 5.03 5.76 -4.44
N LEU A 37 5.27 4.49 -4.80
CA LEU A 37 6.28 4.15 -5.79
C LEU A 37 5.92 4.61 -7.21
N THR A 38 4.71 4.30 -7.68
CA THR A 38 4.27 4.74 -9.01
C THR A 38 4.32 6.26 -9.17
N PRO A 39 3.75 7.07 -8.24
CA PRO A 39 3.83 8.52 -8.38
C PRO A 39 5.25 9.06 -8.25
N ILE A 40 6.11 8.47 -7.41
CA ILE A 40 7.52 8.84 -7.34
C ILE A 40 8.19 8.66 -8.70
N LEU A 41 7.99 7.51 -9.37
CA LEU A 41 8.57 7.26 -10.69
C LEU A 41 8.05 8.25 -11.74
N MET A 42 6.75 8.56 -11.70
CA MET A 42 6.16 9.57 -12.60
C MET A 42 6.69 10.99 -12.35
N VAL A 43 6.83 11.39 -11.08
CA VAL A 43 7.44 12.68 -10.69
C VAL A 43 8.90 12.77 -11.16
N MET A 44 9.61 11.63 -11.20
CA MET A 44 10.98 11.57 -11.73
C MET A 44 11.04 11.58 -13.26
N GLY A 45 9.90 11.70 -13.94
CA GLY A 45 9.81 11.85 -15.39
C GLY A 45 9.53 10.55 -16.14
N MET A 46 9.28 9.44 -15.45
CA MET A 46 8.95 8.17 -16.10
C MET A 46 7.52 8.22 -16.66
N PRO A 47 7.30 7.85 -17.94
CA PRO A 47 5.95 7.74 -18.49
C PRO A 47 5.07 6.82 -17.66
N ALA A 48 3.77 7.11 -17.56
CA ALA A 48 2.84 6.33 -16.75
C ALA A 48 2.88 4.82 -17.02
N PRO A 49 2.92 4.35 -18.30
CA PRO A 49 3.06 2.93 -18.61
C PRO A 49 4.25 2.25 -17.92
N LEU A 50 5.42 2.88 -18.07
CA LEU A 50 6.69 2.39 -17.55
C LEU A 50 6.73 2.45 -16.02
N ALA A 51 6.20 3.54 -15.43
CA ALA A 51 6.09 3.69 -13.98
C ALA A 51 5.16 2.64 -13.37
N VAL A 52 4.00 2.42 -13.99
CA VAL A 52 3.01 1.42 -13.57
C VAL A 52 3.59 0.01 -13.68
N GLY A 53 4.14 -0.39 -14.83
CA GLY A 53 4.70 -1.73 -15.00
C GLY A 53 5.88 -2.02 -14.07
N SER A 54 6.82 -1.07 -13.94
CA SER A 54 7.98 -1.21 -13.05
C SER A 54 7.57 -1.28 -11.57
N SER A 55 6.57 -0.48 -11.17
CA SER A 55 6.07 -0.49 -9.80
C SER A 55 5.37 -1.80 -9.44
N VAL A 56 4.58 -2.37 -10.36
CA VAL A 56 3.90 -3.65 -10.15
C VAL A 56 4.89 -4.81 -10.08
N ALA A 57 5.94 -4.79 -10.89
CA ALA A 57 7.02 -5.77 -10.84
C ALA A 57 7.69 -5.80 -9.46
N LEU A 58 8.05 -4.62 -8.94
CA LEU A 58 8.61 -4.45 -7.61
C LEU A 58 7.64 -4.91 -6.51
N MET A 59 6.36 -4.52 -6.62
CA MET A 59 5.32 -4.88 -5.66
C MET A 59 5.06 -6.39 -5.63
N SER A 60 5.07 -7.06 -6.77
CA SER A 60 4.92 -8.51 -6.88
C SER A 60 6.00 -9.24 -6.06
N ALA A 61 7.27 -8.86 -6.26
CA ALA A 61 8.39 -9.44 -5.53
C ALA A 61 8.30 -9.19 -4.01
N ASN A 62 7.95 -7.98 -3.59
CA ASN A 62 7.77 -7.65 -2.17
C ASN A 62 6.60 -8.43 -1.53
N ASN A 63 5.48 -8.57 -2.24
CA ASN A 63 4.34 -9.34 -1.77
C ASN A 63 4.69 -10.82 -1.61
N LEU A 64 5.48 -11.41 -2.54
CA LEU A 64 5.95 -12.79 -2.40
C LEU A 64 6.76 -13.00 -1.11
N ILE A 65 7.70 -12.10 -0.82
CA ILE A 65 8.49 -12.13 0.42
C ILE A 65 7.56 -12.03 1.64
N GLY A 66 6.59 -11.12 1.59
CA GLY A 66 5.58 -10.93 2.63
C GLY A 66 4.71 -12.17 2.87
N VAL A 67 4.24 -12.83 1.81
CA VAL A 67 3.44 -14.07 1.86
C VAL A 67 4.22 -15.19 2.51
N ILE A 68 5.48 -15.41 2.11
CA ILE A 68 6.33 -16.46 2.70
C ILE A 68 6.48 -16.25 4.20
N ARG A 69 6.70 -15.00 4.64
CA ARG A 69 6.84 -14.67 6.06
C ARG A 69 5.53 -14.84 6.83
N HIS A 70 4.41 -14.32 6.33
CA HIS A 70 3.11 -14.42 7.00
C HIS A 70 2.55 -15.84 7.02
N ARG A 71 2.89 -16.66 6.02
CA ARG A 71 2.56 -18.10 6.02
C ARG A 71 3.26 -18.83 7.17
N ARG A 72 4.52 -18.49 7.47
CA ARG A 72 5.26 -19.07 8.62
C ARG A 72 4.68 -18.65 9.97
N MET A 73 4.10 -17.44 10.05
CA MET A 73 3.45 -16.93 11.27
C MET A 73 2.01 -17.47 11.45
N GLY A 74 1.48 -18.27 10.52
CA GLY A 74 0.12 -18.79 10.60
C GLY A 74 -0.99 -17.77 10.29
N HIS A 75 -0.63 -16.52 10.00
CA HIS A 75 -1.51 -15.37 9.77
C HIS A 75 -2.15 -15.32 8.36
N LEU A 76 -2.16 -16.45 7.64
CA LEU A 76 -2.66 -16.51 6.27
C LEU A 76 -3.95 -17.32 6.22
N ASP A 77 -5.04 -16.70 5.77
CA ASP A 77 -6.24 -17.42 5.36
C ASP A 77 -6.11 -17.75 3.87
N LEU A 78 -5.63 -18.96 3.58
CA LEU A 78 -5.33 -19.39 2.22
C LEU A 78 -6.58 -19.34 1.31
N LYS A 79 -7.76 -19.63 1.87
CA LYS A 79 -9.00 -19.74 1.09
C LYS A 79 -9.50 -18.34 0.71
N MET A 80 -9.52 -17.40 1.66
CA MET A 80 -9.82 -15.99 1.37
C MET A 80 -8.81 -15.42 0.37
N GLY A 81 -7.52 -15.67 0.62
CA GLY A 81 -6.45 -15.13 -0.21
C GLY A 81 -6.51 -15.62 -1.65
N LEU A 82 -6.84 -16.91 -1.88
CA LEU A 82 -6.98 -17.46 -3.23
C LEU A 82 -8.21 -16.92 -3.98
N ILE A 83 -9.35 -16.73 -3.31
CA ILE A 83 -10.54 -16.13 -3.94
C ILE A 83 -10.26 -14.66 -4.31
N THR A 84 -9.63 -13.94 -3.38
CA THR A 84 -9.21 -12.55 -3.61
C THR A 84 -8.20 -12.48 -4.75
N ALA A 85 -7.25 -13.43 -4.81
CA ALA A 85 -6.27 -13.56 -5.89
C ALA A 85 -6.90 -13.80 -7.26
N ALA A 86 -7.95 -14.62 -7.34
CA ALA A 86 -8.68 -14.82 -8.58
C ALA A 86 -9.38 -13.53 -9.03
N GLY A 87 -9.99 -12.80 -8.09
CA GLY A 87 -10.58 -11.48 -8.35
C GLY A 87 -9.54 -10.47 -8.83
N THR A 88 -8.42 -10.32 -8.09
CA THR A 88 -7.36 -9.36 -8.43
C THR A 88 -6.70 -9.66 -9.76
N MET A 89 -6.55 -10.94 -10.13
CA MET A 89 -6.05 -11.34 -11.45
C MET A 89 -7.01 -10.95 -12.57
N GLY A 90 -8.32 -11.20 -12.42
CA GLY A 90 -9.33 -10.79 -13.41
C GLY A 90 -9.43 -9.27 -13.55
N GLY A 91 -9.41 -8.55 -12.42
CA GLY A 91 -9.39 -7.09 -12.41
C GLY A 91 -8.11 -6.51 -13.02
N ALA A 92 -6.96 -7.10 -12.70
CA ALA A 92 -5.65 -6.70 -13.23
C ALA A 92 -5.64 -6.69 -14.77
N GLU A 93 -6.16 -7.74 -15.41
CA GLU A 93 -6.23 -7.81 -16.87
C GLU A 93 -7.03 -6.63 -17.46
N ILE A 94 -8.17 -6.30 -16.84
CA ILE A 94 -9.00 -5.17 -17.27
C ILE A 94 -8.24 -3.85 -17.08
N GLY A 95 -7.61 -3.65 -15.92
CA GLY A 95 -6.82 -2.45 -15.63
C GLY A 95 -5.66 -2.24 -16.60
N VAL A 96 -4.92 -3.30 -16.91
CA VAL A 96 -3.80 -3.27 -17.88
C VAL A 96 -4.33 -2.95 -19.28
N ARG A 97 -5.45 -3.53 -19.70
CA ARG A 97 -6.06 -3.25 -21.01
C ARG A 97 -6.52 -1.80 -21.13
N ILE A 98 -7.12 -1.24 -20.08
CA ILE A 98 -7.53 0.18 -20.05
C ILE A 98 -6.30 1.07 -20.23
N LEU A 99 -5.23 0.80 -19.48
CA LEU A 99 -3.99 1.58 -19.58
C LEU A 99 -3.34 1.45 -20.97
N HIS A 100 -3.28 0.25 -21.53
CA HIS A 100 -2.74 0.04 -22.88
C HIS A 100 -3.59 0.74 -23.96
N GLY A 101 -4.93 0.74 -23.83
CA GLY A 101 -5.81 1.50 -24.72
C GLY A 101 -5.53 3.00 -24.70
N LEU A 102 -5.20 3.56 -23.52
CA LEU A 102 -4.81 4.96 -23.36
C LEU A 102 -3.40 5.27 -23.88
N GLN A 103 -2.51 4.27 -23.96
CA GLN A 103 -1.18 4.45 -24.56
C GLN A 103 -1.24 4.69 -26.07
N GLY A 104 -2.25 4.13 -26.74
CA GLY A 104 -2.44 4.29 -28.18
C GLY A 104 -3.00 5.65 -28.61
N THR A 105 -3.44 6.49 -27.67
CA THR A 105 -3.93 7.84 -27.98
C THR A 105 -2.79 8.85 -28.08
N GLU A 106 -2.85 9.75 -29.07
CA GLU A 106 -1.86 10.81 -29.23
C GLU A 106 -1.86 11.78 -28.03
N GLY A 107 -0.66 12.17 -27.57
CA GLY A 107 -0.46 13.13 -26.47
C GLY A 107 -0.22 12.50 -25.09
N ARG A 108 -0.09 13.34 -24.05
CA ARG A 108 0.14 12.92 -22.64
C ARG A 108 -1.14 12.46 -21.93
N VAL A 109 -2.13 11.95 -22.68
CA VAL A 109 -3.44 11.59 -22.14
C VAL A 109 -3.33 10.46 -21.11
N ALA A 110 -2.54 9.42 -21.40
CA ALA A 110 -2.30 8.33 -20.47
C ALA A 110 -1.74 8.83 -19.13
N ASP A 111 -0.76 9.73 -19.17
CA ASP A 111 -0.13 10.27 -17.96
C ASP A 111 -1.10 11.10 -17.12
N ILE A 112 -1.90 11.95 -17.77
CA ILE A 112 -2.90 12.79 -17.11
C ILE A 112 -4.01 11.94 -16.48
N VAL A 113 -4.51 10.94 -17.21
CA VAL A 113 -5.60 10.08 -16.72
C VAL A 113 -5.11 9.20 -15.57
N VAL A 114 -3.91 8.61 -15.69
CA VAL A 114 -3.32 7.81 -14.59
C VAL A 114 -3.09 8.68 -13.36
N LEU A 115 -2.51 9.88 -13.50
CA LEU A 115 -2.32 10.80 -12.36
C LEU A 115 -3.65 11.26 -11.76
N GLY A 116 -4.62 11.61 -12.58
CA GLY A 116 -5.94 12.07 -12.11
C GLY A 116 -6.66 11.00 -11.31
N VAL A 117 -6.71 9.77 -11.84
CA VAL A 117 -7.31 8.63 -11.12
C VAL A 117 -6.48 8.28 -9.89
N LEU A 118 -5.15 8.33 -9.94
CA LEU A 118 -4.28 8.11 -8.79
C LEU A 118 -4.53 9.13 -7.68
N ILE A 119 -4.60 10.42 -7.99
CA ILE A 119 -4.87 11.49 -7.02
C ILE A 119 -6.25 11.29 -6.41
N LEU A 120 -7.28 11.07 -7.23
CA LEU A 120 -8.64 10.81 -6.74
C LEU A 120 -8.64 9.63 -5.76
N THR A 121 -7.95 8.56 -6.14
CA THR A 121 -7.83 7.34 -5.38
C THR A 121 -7.11 7.57 -4.03
N LEU A 122 -6.00 8.30 -4.03
CA LEU A 122 -5.26 8.64 -2.81
C LEU A 122 -6.06 9.59 -1.90
N VAL A 123 -6.81 10.54 -2.48
CA VAL A 123 -7.66 11.48 -1.72
C VAL A 123 -8.82 10.73 -1.05
N LEU A 124 -9.51 9.84 -1.79
CA LEU A 124 -10.62 9.07 -1.24
C LEU A 124 -10.16 8.13 -0.12
N VAL A 125 -9.10 7.35 -0.37
CA VAL A 125 -8.61 6.37 0.61
C VAL A 125 -7.91 7.08 1.77
N GLY A 126 -7.03 8.05 1.49
CA GLY A 126 -6.34 8.85 2.50
C GLY A 126 -7.30 9.64 3.37
N GLY A 127 -8.33 10.24 2.78
CA GLY A 127 -9.40 10.93 3.51
C GLY A 127 -10.21 9.99 4.41
N SER A 128 -10.53 8.77 3.92
CA SER A 128 -11.21 7.76 4.72
C SER A 128 -10.37 7.31 5.93
N MET A 129 -9.07 7.07 5.73
CA MET A 129 -8.14 6.70 6.81
C MET A 129 -7.93 7.85 7.79
N LEU A 130 -7.77 9.08 7.33
CA LEU A 130 -7.59 10.24 8.21
C LEU A 130 -8.84 10.48 9.08
N ARG A 131 -10.04 10.36 8.49
CA ARG A 131 -11.31 10.45 9.23
C ARG A 131 -11.41 9.37 10.29
N GLU A 132 -11.00 8.15 9.98
CA GLU A 132 -10.98 7.03 10.92
C GLU A 132 -10.01 7.28 12.08
N VAL A 133 -8.78 7.71 11.77
CA VAL A 133 -7.74 8.04 12.74
C VAL A 133 -8.21 9.14 13.70
N ILE A 134 -8.82 10.21 13.18
CA ILE A 134 -9.39 11.30 14.00
C ILE A 134 -10.54 10.78 14.87
N ARG A 135 -11.42 9.92 14.33
CA ARG A 135 -12.55 9.34 15.08
C ARG A 135 -12.06 8.42 16.19
N SER A 136 -11.13 7.51 15.90
CA SER A 136 -10.57 6.56 16.87
C SER A 136 -9.81 7.28 17.99
N SER A 137 -9.12 8.38 17.68
CA SER A 137 -8.45 9.22 18.68
C SER A 137 -9.42 9.90 19.66
N ARG A 138 -10.69 10.11 19.28
CA ARG A 138 -11.71 10.70 20.16
C ARG A 138 -12.32 9.66 21.11
N THR A 139 -12.57 8.44 20.64
CA THR A 139 -13.16 7.36 21.45
C THR A 139 -12.18 6.84 22.53
N LEU A 140 -10.87 6.95 22.31
CA LEU A 140 -9.83 6.62 23.30
C LEU A 140 -9.80 7.57 24.53
N GLY A 141 -10.57 8.67 24.50
CA GLY A 141 -10.69 9.62 25.61
C GLY A 141 -11.71 9.22 26.67
N GLU A 142 -12.65 8.31 26.36
CA GLU A 142 -13.75 7.93 27.28
C GLU A 142 -13.62 6.49 27.81
N ASP A 143 -13.07 5.56 27.04
CA ASP A 143 -12.79 4.20 27.49
C ASP A 143 -11.34 3.80 27.20
N GLY A 144 -10.58 3.54 28.26
CA GLY A 144 -9.18 3.10 28.22
C GLY A 144 -8.94 1.69 27.64
N GLN A 145 -9.85 1.18 26.81
CA GLN A 145 -9.73 -0.10 26.13
C GLN A 145 -9.47 0.11 24.64
N SER A 146 -8.19 -0.07 24.35
CA SER A 146 -7.54 -0.10 23.05
C SER A 146 -8.37 -0.83 21.99
N ALA A 147 -8.33 -0.27 20.77
CA ALA A 147 -8.60 -0.92 19.48
C ALA A 147 -7.68 -2.13 19.16
N ALA A 148 -7.29 -2.87 20.20
CA ALA A 148 -6.55 -4.12 20.20
C ALA A 148 -7.36 -5.27 20.82
N ASP A 149 -8.60 -5.01 21.29
CA ASP A 149 -9.57 -6.07 21.51
C ASP A 149 -10.19 -6.42 20.15
N GLU A 150 -9.47 -7.26 19.39
CA GLU A 150 -9.89 -7.79 18.09
C GLU A 150 -11.03 -8.83 18.27
N GLY A 151 -12.17 -8.37 18.76
CA GLY A 151 -13.47 -8.92 18.41
C GLY A 151 -13.91 -8.33 17.06
N GLU A 152 -14.56 -9.14 16.23
CA GLU A 152 -15.10 -8.81 14.90
C GLU A 152 -15.57 -7.34 14.80
N VAL A 153 -15.03 -6.58 13.83
CA VAL A 153 -15.49 -5.20 13.61
C VAL A 153 -16.88 -5.25 12.97
N HIS A 154 -17.93 -5.26 13.80
CA HIS A 154 -19.31 -5.10 13.40
C HIS A 154 -19.55 -3.66 12.93
N THR A 155 -19.22 -3.39 11.66
CA THR A 155 -19.68 -2.18 10.97
C THR A 155 -21.06 -2.46 10.39
N ALA A 156 -21.98 -1.48 10.33
CA ALA A 156 -23.31 -1.67 9.70
C ALA A 156 -23.23 -2.17 8.24
N ALA A 157 -22.12 -1.91 7.54
CA ALA A 157 -21.81 -2.50 6.24
C ALA A 157 -21.51 -4.00 6.32
N CYS A 158 -20.81 -4.45 7.37
CA CYS A 158 -20.54 -5.86 7.66
C CYS A 158 -21.85 -6.62 7.88
N ASP A 159 -22.77 -6.10 8.70
CA ASP A 159 -24.06 -6.77 8.97
C ASP A 159 -24.98 -6.80 7.74
N PHE A 160 -24.99 -5.73 6.93
CA PHE A 160 -25.72 -5.70 5.67
C PHE A 160 -25.15 -6.66 4.61
N LEU A 161 -23.82 -6.75 4.51
CA LEU A 161 -23.13 -7.63 3.56
C LEU A 161 -23.13 -9.10 4.00
N GLN A 162 -23.09 -9.37 5.31
CA GLN A 162 -23.27 -10.70 5.88
C GLN A 162 -24.72 -11.18 5.76
N GLY A 163 -25.68 -10.26 5.60
CA GLY A 163 -27.08 -10.57 5.27
C GLY A 163 -27.34 -10.93 3.80
N LEU A 164 -26.42 -10.64 2.89
CA LEU A 164 -26.55 -10.96 1.46
C LEU A 164 -26.18 -12.43 1.18
N THR A 165 -27.17 -13.30 1.26
CA THR A 165 -27.03 -14.74 1.00
C THR A 165 -26.95 -15.07 -0.50
N ILE A 166 -25.89 -14.66 -1.19
CA ILE A 166 -25.66 -15.02 -2.61
C ILE A 166 -24.74 -16.25 -2.68
N PHE A 167 -25.16 -17.30 -3.37
CA PHE A 167 -24.43 -18.58 -3.57
C PHE A 167 -23.08 -18.35 -4.31
N PRO A 168 -21.90 -18.88 -3.89
CA PRO A 168 -21.63 -19.89 -2.85
C PRO A 168 -21.14 -19.31 -1.51
N HIS A 169 -21.66 -19.87 -0.41
CA HIS A 169 -21.26 -19.54 0.96
C HIS A 169 -20.06 -20.35 1.41
N ILE A 170 -18.94 -19.67 1.63
CA ILE A 170 -17.72 -20.31 2.09
C ILE A 170 -17.49 -19.93 3.55
N ARG A 171 -17.36 -20.94 4.42
CA ARG A 171 -16.83 -20.75 5.76
C ARG A 171 -15.32 -20.61 5.68
N PHE A 172 -14.80 -19.51 6.22
CA PHE A 172 -13.37 -19.27 6.34
C PHE A 172 -12.90 -19.69 7.73
N THR A 173 -12.40 -20.94 7.84
CA THR A 173 -12.14 -21.62 9.12
C THR A 173 -11.14 -20.88 10.02
N LYS A 174 -10.19 -20.13 9.45
CA LYS A 174 -9.22 -19.35 10.22
C LYS A 174 -9.69 -17.93 10.54
N SER A 175 -10.44 -17.31 9.64
CA SER A 175 -10.98 -15.96 9.86
C SER A 175 -12.30 -15.95 10.63
N LYS A 176 -12.90 -17.13 10.92
CA LYS A 176 -14.23 -17.34 11.55
C LYS A 176 -15.42 -16.67 10.84
N LEU A 177 -15.20 -16.11 9.65
CA LEU A 177 -16.24 -15.40 8.88
C LEU A 177 -17.06 -16.31 7.96
N ARG A 178 -18.33 -15.95 7.78
CA ARG A 178 -19.25 -16.51 6.78
C ARG A 178 -19.64 -15.43 5.78
N ILE A 179 -19.02 -15.42 4.60
CA ILE A 179 -19.26 -14.39 3.57
C ILE A 179 -19.37 -15.06 2.20
N SER A 180 -20.15 -14.46 1.29
CA SER A 180 -20.27 -14.91 -0.10
C SER A 180 -18.95 -14.75 -0.85
N ALA A 181 -18.51 -15.82 -1.53
CA ALA A 181 -17.27 -15.80 -2.31
C ALA A 181 -17.28 -14.75 -3.43
N TRP A 182 -18.46 -14.45 -3.99
CA TRP A 182 -18.62 -13.45 -5.05
C TRP A 182 -18.29 -12.05 -4.58
N PHE A 183 -18.62 -11.72 -3.33
CA PHE A 183 -18.31 -10.41 -2.78
C PHE A 183 -16.80 -10.22 -2.61
N VAL A 184 -16.12 -11.23 -2.05
CA VAL A 184 -14.65 -11.24 -1.92
C VAL A 184 -13.98 -11.15 -3.29
N LEU A 185 -14.51 -11.87 -4.28
CA LEU A 185 -14.05 -11.81 -5.67
C LEU A 185 -14.27 -10.42 -6.27
N ALA A 186 -15.44 -9.80 -6.08
CA ALA A 186 -15.76 -8.47 -6.60
C ALA A 186 -14.88 -7.37 -5.99
N VAL A 187 -14.63 -7.42 -4.68
CA VAL A 187 -13.70 -6.51 -3.99
C VAL A 187 -12.29 -6.71 -4.54
N GLY A 188 -11.83 -7.97 -4.65
CA GLY A 188 -10.56 -8.31 -5.27
C GLY A 188 -10.44 -7.81 -6.71
N MET A 189 -11.51 -7.93 -7.50
CA MET A 189 -11.57 -7.47 -8.88
C MET A 189 -11.51 -5.95 -8.97
N GLY A 190 -12.27 -5.20 -8.19
CA GLY A 190 -12.20 -3.74 -8.17
C GLY A 190 -10.81 -3.22 -7.81
N ILE A 191 -10.18 -3.83 -6.80
CA ILE A 191 -8.80 -3.49 -6.40
C ILE A 191 -7.80 -3.95 -7.47
N GLY A 192 -8.04 -5.08 -8.14
CA GLY A 192 -7.26 -5.56 -9.28
C GLY A 192 -7.28 -4.57 -10.45
N VAL A 193 -8.44 -4.02 -10.80
CA VAL A 193 -8.58 -3.01 -11.85
C VAL A 193 -7.75 -1.78 -11.51
N LEU A 194 -7.92 -1.23 -10.30
CA LEU A 194 -7.16 -0.08 -9.83
C LEU A 194 -5.66 -0.38 -9.78
N SER A 195 -5.27 -1.58 -9.34
CA SER A 195 -3.85 -1.96 -9.24
C SER A 195 -3.21 -2.18 -10.61
N GLY A 196 -3.90 -2.80 -11.56
CA GLY A 196 -3.39 -3.01 -12.92
C GLY A 196 -3.30 -1.72 -13.73
N PHE A 197 -4.23 -0.79 -13.48
CA PHE A 197 -4.29 0.52 -14.12
C PHE A 197 -3.30 1.54 -13.50
N LEU A 198 -3.22 1.62 -12.17
CA LEU A 198 -2.43 2.64 -11.46
C LEU A 198 -1.07 2.14 -10.96
N GLY A 199 -0.82 0.84 -10.93
CA GLY A 199 0.44 0.27 -10.44
C GLY A 199 0.70 0.36 -8.94
N ILE A 200 -0.25 0.91 -8.18
CA ILE A 200 -0.11 1.22 -6.75
C ILE A 200 -0.07 0.01 -5.81
N GLY A 201 -0.17 -1.21 -6.33
CA GLY A 201 -0.01 -2.43 -5.54
C GLY A 201 -1.20 -2.78 -4.63
N GLY A 202 -2.27 -1.99 -4.57
CA GLY A 202 -3.56 -2.30 -3.93
C GLY A 202 -3.58 -2.55 -2.41
N GLY A 203 -2.43 -2.80 -1.76
CA GLY A 203 -2.38 -3.27 -0.37
C GLY A 203 -2.93 -2.31 0.66
N PHE A 204 -2.82 -1.00 0.41
CA PHE A 204 -3.33 0.05 1.29
C PHE A 204 -4.85 0.18 1.21
N MET A 205 -5.48 -0.42 0.19
CA MET A 205 -6.94 -0.50 0.04
C MET A 205 -7.48 -1.87 0.44
N LEU A 206 -6.81 -2.94 0.02
CA LEU A 206 -7.30 -4.29 0.27
C LEU A 206 -7.20 -4.65 1.75
N CYS A 207 -6.18 -4.16 2.48
CA CYS A 207 -6.12 -4.35 3.93
C CYS A 207 -7.33 -3.74 4.66
N PRO A 208 -7.64 -2.43 4.54
CA PRO A 208 -8.84 -1.87 5.16
C PRO A 208 -10.13 -2.43 4.54
N ALA A 209 -10.15 -2.84 3.27
CA ALA A 209 -11.33 -3.49 2.71
C ALA A 209 -11.62 -4.85 3.37
N LEU A 210 -10.58 -5.66 3.59
CA LEU A 210 -10.69 -6.93 4.30
C LEU A 210 -11.12 -6.72 5.77
N ILE A 211 -10.64 -5.67 6.42
CA ILE A 211 -10.97 -5.38 7.82
C ILE A 211 -12.38 -4.80 7.95
N TYR A 212 -12.75 -3.80 7.15
CA TYR A 212 -13.99 -3.03 7.36
C TYR A 212 -15.17 -3.47 6.52
N LEU A 213 -14.95 -3.92 5.28
CA LEU A 213 -16.05 -4.44 4.46
C LEU A 213 -16.30 -5.92 4.74
N ILE A 214 -15.23 -6.68 5.01
CA ILE A 214 -15.30 -8.13 5.18
C ILE A 214 -15.24 -8.51 6.68
N GLY A 215 -14.71 -7.68 7.58
CA GLY A 215 -14.68 -7.97 9.02
C GLY A 215 -13.53 -8.86 9.46
N GLN A 216 -12.50 -9.03 8.62
CA GLN A 216 -11.37 -9.92 8.93
C GLN A 216 -10.50 -9.35 10.06
N PRO A 217 -10.08 -10.17 11.05
CA PRO A 217 -9.13 -9.74 12.09
C PRO A 217 -7.86 -9.15 11.46
N SER A 218 -7.34 -8.04 12.01
CA SER A 218 -6.30 -7.25 11.32
C SER A 218 -4.99 -8.04 11.17
N THR A 219 -4.68 -8.89 12.16
CA THR A 219 -3.53 -9.82 12.13
C THR A 219 -3.58 -10.77 10.93
N MET A 220 -4.76 -11.31 10.61
CA MET A 220 -4.98 -12.20 9.46
C MET A 220 -5.14 -11.44 8.14
N ALA A 221 -5.75 -10.24 8.19
CA ALA A 221 -6.03 -9.42 7.02
C ALA A 221 -4.75 -9.01 6.30
N VAL A 222 -3.70 -8.64 7.06
CA VAL A 222 -2.38 -8.29 6.49
C VAL A 222 -1.82 -9.45 5.68
N GLY A 223 -1.81 -10.68 6.21
CA GLY A 223 -1.29 -11.85 5.49
C GLY A 223 -2.15 -12.22 4.27
N THR A 224 -3.47 -12.15 4.41
CA THR A 224 -4.44 -12.52 3.36
C THR A 224 -4.40 -11.54 2.18
N ASN A 225 -4.24 -10.25 2.48
CA ASN A 225 -4.03 -9.18 1.51
C ASN A 225 -2.78 -9.42 0.63
N LEU A 226 -1.65 -9.74 1.26
CA LEU A 226 -0.38 -10.01 0.54
C LEU A 226 -0.53 -11.17 -0.45
N LEU A 227 -1.22 -12.25 -0.05
CA LEU A 227 -1.48 -13.39 -0.93
C LEU A 227 -2.46 -13.01 -2.05
N GLY A 228 -3.55 -12.31 -1.72
CA GLY A 228 -4.55 -11.86 -2.67
C GLY A 228 -3.98 -10.94 -3.74
N LEU A 229 -3.02 -10.09 -3.40
CA LEU A 229 -2.38 -9.20 -4.36
C LEU A 229 -1.23 -9.84 -5.12
N PHE A 230 -0.46 -10.74 -4.49
CA PHE A 230 0.70 -11.35 -5.13
C PHE A 230 0.36 -11.93 -6.50
N VAL A 231 -0.73 -12.69 -6.61
CA VAL A 231 -1.14 -13.34 -7.87
C VAL A 231 -1.54 -12.30 -8.92
N GLY A 232 -2.38 -11.32 -8.56
CA GLY A 232 -2.81 -10.27 -9.48
C GLY A 232 -1.66 -9.35 -9.94
N LEU A 233 -0.69 -9.07 -9.06
CA LEU A 233 0.51 -8.29 -9.36
C LEU A 233 1.50 -9.07 -10.20
N ALA A 234 1.71 -10.36 -9.93
CA ALA A 234 2.53 -11.23 -10.78
C ALA A 234 1.96 -11.31 -12.20
N PHE A 235 0.64 -11.46 -12.32
CA PHE A 235 -0.05 -11.46 -13.60
C PHE A 235 0.05 -10.09 -14.31
N SER A 236 -0.18 -8.99 -13.59
CA SER A 236 -0.01 -7.62 -14.11
C SER A 236 1.42 -7.35 -14.57
N THR A 237 2.42 -7.83 -13.82
CA THR A 237 3.84 -7.73 -14.16
C THR A 237 4.13 -8.46 -15.45
N PHE A 238 3.61 -9.68 -15.59
CA PHE A 238 3.73 -10.45 -16.82
C PHE A 238 3.10 -9.72 -18.00
N ARG A 239 1.88 -9.19 -17.85
CA ARG A 239 1.18 -8.47 -18.92
C ARG A 239 1.87 -7.16 -19.30
N HIS A 240 2.29 -6.35 -18.33
CA HIS A 240 3.10 -5.15 -18.61
C HIS A 240 4.45 -5.49 -19.21
N GLY A 241 5.06 -6.61 -18.81
CA GLY A 241 6.31 -7.11 -19.38
C GLY A 241 6.16 -7.51 -20.85
N MET A 242 5.05 -8.18 -21.22
CA MET A 242 4.73 -8.47 -22.61
C MET A 242 4.54 -7.20 -23.46
N LEU A 243 4.07 -6.12 -22.85
CA LEU A 243 3.88 -4.82 -23.50
C LEU A 243 5.15 -3.95 -23.52
N GLY A 244 6.27 -4.41 -22.95
CA GLY A 244 7.51 -3.64 -22.86
C GLY A 244 7.47 -2.49 -21.84
N ASN A 245 6.47 -2.47 -20.95
CA ASN A 245 6.24 -1.41 -19.97
C ASN A 245 6.94 -1.66 -18.62
N VAL A 246 7.88 -2.62 -18.55
CA VAL A 246 8.58 -2.97 -17.31
C VAL A 246 10.07 -2.67 -17.46
N GLU A 247 10.53 -1.69 -16.68
CA GLU A 247 11.94 -1.34 -16.62
C GLU A 247 12.62 -2.12 -15.49
N LEU A 248 13.26 -3.24 -15.86
CA LEU A 248 13.90 -4.14 -14.90
C LEU A 248 15.03 -3.47 -14.11
N GLY A 249 15.75 -2.51 -14.70
CA GLY A 249 16.84 -1.80 -14.02
C GLY A 249 16.34 -1.01 -12.80
N VAL A 250 15.25 -0.27 -12.98
CA VAL A 250 14.57 0.48 -11.90
C VAL A 250 13.97 -0.49 -10.88
N ALA A 251 13.25 -1.52 -11.35
CA ALA A 251 12.58 -2.47 -10.46
C ALA A 251 13.58 -3.24 -9.56
N LEU A 252 14.68 -3.76 -10.12
CA LEU A 252 15.67 -4.55 -9.38
C LEU A 252 16.46 -3.69 -8.38
N SER A 253 16.90 -2.50 -8.81
CA SER A 253 17.64 -1.59 -7.92
C SER A 253 16.78 -1.13 -6.74
N MET A 254 15.51 -0.82 -6.97
CA MET A 254 14.56 -0.51 -5.90
C MET A 254 14.21 -1.72 -5.06
N LEU A 255 14.19 -2.94 -5.60
CA LEU A 255 13.85 -4.15 -4.84
C LEU A 255 14.84 -4.42 -3.71
N VAL A 256 16.13 -4.27 -3.97
CA VAL A 256 17.17 -4.46 -2.95
C VAL A 256 16.98 -3.45 -1.81
N ALA A 257 16.79 -2.17 -2.16
CA ALA A 257 16.62 -1.12 -1.17
C ALA A 257 15.29 -1.22 -0.40
N THR A 258 14.20 -1.51 -1.10
CA THR A 258 12.85 -1.68 -0.53
C THR A 258 12.81 -2.91 0.36
N GLY A 259 13.46 -4.01 -0.03
CA GLY A 259 13.60 -5.20 0.79
C GLY A 259 14.30 -4.90 2.11
N ALA A 260 15.45 -4.23 2.07
CA ALA A 260 16.17 -3.81 3.28
C ALA A 260 15.32 -2.91 4.19
N GLY A 261 14.64 -1.90 3.62
CA GLY A 261 13.71 -1.04 4.36
C GLY A 261 12.55 -1.84 4.99
N THR A 262 11.97 -2.79 4.24
CA THR A 262 10.86 -3.62 4.69
C THR A 262 11.24 -4.49 5.89
N PHE A 263 12.44 -5.08 5.88
CA PHE A 263 12.94 -5.85 7.03
C PHE A 263 13.10 -4.99 8.29
N ILE A 264 13.66 -3.78 8.14
CA ILE A 264 13.84 -2.84 9.26
C ILE A 264 12.46 -2.40 9.81
N GLY A 265 11.55 -1.99 8.92
CA GLY A 265 10.21 -1.53 9.31
C GLY A 265 9.41 -2.62 10.01
N ALA A 266 9.39 -3.83 9.46
CA ALA A 266 8.61 -4.96 9.99
C ALA A 266 9.14 -5.53 11.31
N LYS A 267 10.39 -5.24 11.70
CA LYS A 267 10.91 -5.58 13.05
C LYS A 267 10.36 -4.64 14.11
N GLY A 268 9.99 -3.42 13.71
CA GLY A 268 9.39 -2.41 14.57
C GLY A 268 7.95 -2.66 14.95
N THR A 269 7.16 -3.12 13.98
CA THR A 269 5.70 -3.20 14.08
C THR A 269 5.23 -4.03 15.28
N SER A 270 5.96 -5.08 15.67
CA SER A 270 5.58 -5.93 16.80
C SER A 270 5.64 -5.23 18.17
N HIS A 271 6.33 -4.09 18.29
CA HIS A 271 6.48 -3.36 19.55
C HIS A 271 5.51 -2.19 19.69
N VAL A 272 4.69 -1.94 18.65
CA VAL A 272 3.86 -0.75 18.55
C VAL A 272 2.40 -1.16 18.38
N LYS A 273 1.47 -0.43 19.01
CA LYS A 273 0.02 -0.70 18.87
C LYS A 273 -0.41 -0.42 17.43
N GLY A 274 -1.44 -1.16 16.97
CA GLY A 274 -2.02 -1.00 15.64
C GLY A 274 -2.44 0.43 15.29
N LEU A 275 -2.81 1.24 16.31
CA LEU A 275 -3.10 2.67 16.13
C LEU A 275 -1.94 3.45 15.52
N ALA A 276 -0.71 3.28 16.03
CA ALA A 276 0.43 4.04 15.50
C ALA A 276 0.76 3.63 14.05
N VAL A 277 0.55 2.35 13.73
CA VAL A 277 0.70 1.83 12.37
C VAL A 277 -0.29 2.52 11.42
N ARG A 278 -1.55 2.68 11.84
CA ARG A 278 -2.56 3.43 11.08
C ARG A 278 -2.22 4.91 10.92
N TYR A 279 -1.69 5.57 11.96
CA TYR A 279 -1.23 6.96 11.87
C TYR A 279 -0.13 7.14 10.83
N VAL A 280 0.90 6.27 10.86
CA VAL A 280 2.00 6.31 9.89
C VAL A 280 1.49 6.11 8.47
N LEU A 281 0.59 5.14 8.27
CA LEU A 281 0.00 4.85 6.96
C LEU A 281 -0.87 6.01 6.45
N ALA A 282 -1.71 6.60 7.31
CA ALA A 282 -2.54 7.74 6.93
C ALA A 282 -1.68 8.96 6.57
N ALA A 283 -0.65 9.25 7.37
CA ALA A 283 0.29 10.34 7.12
C ALA A 283 1.05 10.13 5.81
N SER A 284 1.54 8.92 5.54
CA SER A 284 2.27 8.63 4.30
C SER A 284 1.37 8.78 3.06
N VAL A 285 0.12 8.30 3.10
CA VAL A 285 -0.83 8.46 1.99
C VAL A 285 -1.13 9.94 1.73
N VAL A 286 -1.37 10.74 2.78
CA VAL A 286 -1.63 12.19 2.63
C VAL A 286 -0.41 12.91 2.05
N CYS A 287 0.79 12.61 2.55
CA CYS A 287 2.04 13.15 2.01
C CYS A 287 2.24 12.76 0.54
N ALA A 288 1.84 11.56 0.12
CA ALA A 288 1.98 11.08 -1.24
C ALA A 288 1.07 11.78 -2.27
N ILE A 289 0.02 12.50 -1.84
CA ILE A 289 -0.90 13.21 -2.74
C ILE A 289 -0.23 14.41 -3.42
N PHE A 290 0.60 15.15 -2.67
CA PHE A 290 1.09 16.46 -3.10
C PHE A 290 2.02 16.39 -4.33
N GLY A 291 2.89 15.37 -4.40
CA GLY A 291 3.80 15.19 -5.53
C GLY A 291 3.07 15.05 -6.88
N PRO A 292 2.17 14.05 -7.01
CA PRO A 292 1.29 13.87 -8.17
C PRO A 292 0.48 15.10 -8.54
N VAL A 293 -0.04 15.83 -7.55
CA VAL A 293 -0.82 17.06 -7.80
C VAL A 293 0.07 18.11 -8.49
N CYS A 294 1.30 18.31 -8.01
CA CYS A 294 2.24 19.22 -8.68
C CYS A 294 2.62 18.74 -10.08
N THR A 295 2.81 17.43 -10.30
CA THR A 295 3.08 16.89 -11.63
C THR A 295 1.88 17.06 -12.58
N LEU A 296 0.66 16.89 -12.08
CA LEU A 296 -0.54 17.14 -12.86
C LEU A 296 -0.67 18.63 -13.23
N LEU A 297 -0.37 19.54 -12.30
CA LEU A 297 -0.33 20.97 -12.57
C LEU A 297 0.76 21.34 -13.59
N TYR A 298 1.91 20.68 -13.56
CA TYR A 298 2.94 20.82 -14.58
C TYR A 298 2.41 20.43 -15.97
N PHE A 299 1.71 19.30 -16.08
CA PHE A 299 1.13 18.86 -17.36
C PHE A 299 0.05 19.78 -17.90
N LEU A 300 -0.71 20.45 -17.04
CA LEU A 300 -1.75 21.40 -17.45
C LEU A 300 -1.21 22.80 -17.76
N SER A 301 -0.22 23.28 -17.01
CA SER A 301 0.29 24.66 -17.12
C SER A 301 1.51 24.81 -18.02
N GLY A 302 2.28 23.75 -18.26
CA GLY A 302 3.53 23.79 -19.01
C GLY A 302 4.68 24.54 -18.31
N ALA A 303 4.47 25.08 -17.09
CA ALA A 303 5.48 25.84 -16.38
C ALA A 303 6.47 24.90 -15.66
N GLY A 304 7.74 24.94 -16.06
CA GLY A 304 8.81 24.08 -15.51
C GLY A 304 9.06 24.24 -14.01
N ALA A 305 8.60 25.33 -13.39
CA ALA A 305 8.63 25.50 -11.93
C ALA A 305 7.86 24.39 -11.20
N TRP A 306 6.75 23.91 -11.77
CA TRP A 306 5.94 22.84 -11.18
C TRP A 306 6.64 21.47 -11.19
N ASP A 307 7.48 21.19 -12.20
CA ASP A 307 8.26 19.94 -12.25
C ASP A 307 9.33 19.92 -11.16
N THR A 308 10.09 21.02 -11.01
CA THR A 308 11.07 21.16 -9.93
C THR A 308 10.41 21.10 -8.56
N ALA A 309 9.27 21.79 -8.40
CA ALA A 309 8.49 21.76 -7.16
C ALA A 309 8.00 20.34 -6.84
N ALA A 310 7.49 19.58 -7.83
CA ALA A 310 7.02 18.21 -7.63
C ALA A 310 8.14 17.30 -7.10
N LYS A 311 9.33 17.38 -7.68
CA LYS A 311 10.51 16.59 -7.26
C LYS A 311 10.94 16.94 -5.84
N ILE A 312 11.11 18.23 -5.53
CA ILE A 312 11.53 18.69 -4.20
C ILE A 312 10.48 18.32 -3.16
N LEU A 313 9.20 18.58 -3.44
CA LEU A 313 8.11 18.34 -2.51
C LEU A 313 7.93 16.85 -2.20
N THR A 314 8.07 15.99 -3.20
CA THR A 314 7.98 14.54 -3.03
C THR A 314 9.08 14.01 -2.11
N ILE A 315 10.32 14.49 -2.30
CA ILE A 315 11.47 14.11 -1.45
C ILE A 315 11.29 14.68 -0.02
N ALA A 316 10.90 15.95 0.10
CA ALA A 316 10.72 16.61 1.39
C ALA A 316 9.61 15.96 2.22
N LEU A 317 8.46 15.66 1.60
CA LEU A 317 7.32 15.04 2.29
C LEU A 317 7.57 13.58 2.65
N MET A 318 8.48 12.88 1.96
CA MET A 318 8.94 11.54 2.34
C MET A 318 9.65 11.51 3.70
N ILE A 319 10.29 12.61 4.10
CA ILE A 319 11.00 12.71 5.39
C ILE A 319 10.02 12.57 6.57
N VAL A 320 8.78 13.07 6.43
CA VAL A 320 7.76 13.04 7.49
C VAL A 320 7.41 11.61 7.92
N PRO A 321 6.87 10.72 7.06
CA PRO A 321 6.53 9.36 7.45
C PRO A 321 7.77 8.53 7.80
N VAL A 322 8.92 8.74 7.14
CA VAL A 322 10.18 8.06 7.49
C VAL A 322 10.62 8.42 8.91
N SER A 323 10.65 9.70 9.26
CA SER A 323 11.05 10.16 10.59
C SER A 323 10.09 9.68 11.68
N ALA A 324 8.79 9.60 11.38
CA ALA A 324 7.79 9.02 12.27
C ALA A 324 8.09 7.53 12.55
N VAL A 325 8.34 6.73 11.51
CA VAL A 325 8.70 5.31 11.67
C VAL A 325 10.01 5.18 12.47
N VAL A 326 11.05 5.91 12.11
CA VAL A 326 12.35 5.85 12.79
C VAL A 326 12.23 6.24 14.27
N THR A 327 11.44 7.27 14.58
CA THR A 327 11.22 7.70 15.96
C THR A 327 10.50 6.62 16.77
N LEU A 328 9.47 5.99 16.20
CA LEU A 328 8.78 4.86 16.84
C LEU A 328 9.70 3.65 17.05
N LEU A 329 10.59 3.36 16.09
CA LEU A 329 11.60 2.30 16.22
C LEU A 329 12.60 2.59 17.35
N ILE A 330 13.09 3.83 17.44
CA ILE A 330 14.03 4.25 18.49
C ILE A 330 13.36 4.15 19.85
N MET A 331 12.11 4.61 19.97
CA MET A 331 11.34 4.56 21.21
C MET A 331 11.02 3.13 21.65
N ALA A 332 10.64 2.26 20.71
CA ALA A 332 10.47 0.84 20.97
C ALA A 332 11.77 0.20 21.50
N ARG A 333 12.92 0.52 20.88
CA ARG A 333 14.22 0.00 21.32
C ARG A 333 14.65 0.55 22.69
N ARG A 334 14.33 1.81 23.00
CA ARG A 334 14.56 2.40 24.33
C ARG A 334 13.73 1.70 25.40
N ARG A 335 12.46 1.39 25.12
CA ARG A 335 11.57 0.68 26.04
C ARG A 335 12.06 -0.73 26.34
N VAL A 336 12.49 -1.48 25.32
CA VAL A 336 13.07 -2.83 25.50
C VAL A 336 14.35 -2.78 26.35
N ARG A 337 15.07 -1.66 26.37
CA ARG A 337 16.28 -1.44 27.19
C ARG A 337 15.98 -0.85 28.58
N GLY A 338 14.71 -0.69 28.96
CA GLY A 338 14.32 -0.14 30.26
C GLY A 338 14.56 1.37 30.44
N LEU A 339 14.78 2.11 29.34
CA LEU A 339 14.97 3.57 29.38
C LEU A 339 13.61 4.29 29.37
N GLU A 340 13.56 5.48 29.98
CA GLU A 340 12.36 6.33 29.96
C GLU A 340 11.95 6.71 28.54
N VAL A 341 10.63 6.67 28.30
CA VAL A 341 10.05 6.99 27.00
C VAL A 341 9.00 8.08 27.17
N ALA A 342 8.92 8.99 26.19
CA ALA A 342 8.01 10.12 26.25
C ALA A 342 6.54 9.68 26.46
N PRO A 343 5.73 10.42 27.24
CA PRO A 343 4.37 10.00 27.61
C PRO A 343 3.45 9.75 26.42
N TRP A 344 3.60 10.52 25.34
CA TRP A 344 2.82 10.35 24.11
C TRP A 344 3.17 9.04 23.38
N ALA A 345 4.44 8.62 23.42
CA ALA A 345 4.91 7.39 22.79
C ALA A 345 4.58 6.16 23.62
N ALA A 346 4.56 6.28 24.96
CA ALA A 346 4.09 5.24 25.86
C ALA A 346 2.65 4.79 25.54
N ARG A 347 1.78 5.74 25.16
CA ARG A 347 0.39 5.45 24.75
C ARG A 347 0.31 4.61 23.47
N LEU A 348 1.25 4.80 22.54
CA LEU A 348 1.29 4.17 21.22
C LEU A 348 2.06 2.84 21.19
N MET A 349 2.87 2.53 22.19
CA MET A 349 3.61 1.28 22.26
C MET A 349 2.77 0.17 22.89
N ALA A 350 2.91 -1.07 22.41
CA ALA A 350 2.19 -2.21 22.97
C ALA A 350 2.50 -2.34 24.48
N ASN A 351 1.50 -2.65 25.30
CA ASN A 351 1.77 -3.06 26.68
C ASN A 351 2.59 -4.34 26.58
N GLY A 352 3.77 -4.37 27.20
CA GLY A 352 4.67 -5.51 27.08
C GLY A 352 3.90 -6.79 27.37
N ALA A 353 3.82 -7.68 26.37
CA ALA A 353 3.56 -9.06 26.66
C ALA A 353 4.68 -9.50 27.60
N GLN A 354 4.32 -9.81 28.84
CA GLN A 354 5.19 -10.61 29.68
C GLN A 354 5.41 -11.94 28.95
N HIS A 355 6.68 -12.22 28.70
CA HIS A 355 7.28 -13.46 28.17
C HIS A 355 7.24 -13.67 26.66
#